data_AF-A0A161MJP6-F1
#
_entry.id   AF-A0A161MJP6-F1
#
_cell.length_a   1.000
_cell.length_b   1.000
_cell.length_c   1.000
_cell.angle_alpha   90.00
_cell.angle_beta   90.00
_cell.angle_gamma   90.00
#
_symmetry.space_group_name_H-M   'P 1'
#
loop_
_entity.id
_entity.type
_entity.pdbx_description
1 polymer ?
#
loop_
_entity_poly.entity_id
_entity_poly.type
_entity_poly.pdbx_seq_one_letter_code
_entity_poly.pdbx_strand_id
1 'polypeptide(L)'
;DKTMVQELLDFKDKMDNIVNVCFKKNEKFSNSLKEAFEHFINQRTNKPAELIAKFVDGKLRAGNKEATEEELERLLDKIMVLFRFIHGKDVFEAFYKKDLAKRLLVGKSASVDAEKSMLSKLKQECGGGFTSKLEGMFKDMELSKDINVAFKQYMSNVRTSSPMELTVSILTMGYWPTYPVMEVTVPHAMVHFQNHFTRFYLGKHNGRKLQWQPTLGHCVLRADFPHGKKELQVSLFQALVLLYLMRAVKWHWKR
;
A
#
# COMPACT_ATOMS: atom_id res chain seq x y z
N ASP A 1 1.25 -14.59 -18.61
CA ASP A 1 1.11 -13.22 -18.04
C ASP A 1 1.84 -12.94 -16.73
N LYS A 2 1.90 -13.85 -15.74
CA LYS A 2 2.62 -13.55 -14.47
C LYS A 2 4.12 -13.28 -14.65
N THR A 3 4.73 -13.83 -15.70
CA THR A 3 6.15 -13.72 -16.02
C THR A 3 6.48 -12.57 -16.98
N MET A 4 5.47 -11.90 -17.55
CA MET A 4 5.67 -10.94 -18.65
C MET A 4 6.68 -9.84 -18.31
N VAL A 5 6.57 -9.23 -17.11
CA VAL A 5 7.48 -8.14 -16.71
C VAL A 5 8.91 -8.65 -16.56
N GLN A 6 9.09 -9.85 -15.98
CA GLN A 6 10.42 -10.45 -15.84
C GLN A 6 11.03 -10.77 -17.21
N GLU A 7 10.25 -11.38 -18.10
CA GLU A 7 10.69 -11.69 -19.46
C GLU A 7 11.05 -10.41 -20.24
N LEU A 8 10.32 -9.31 -20.05
CA LEU A 8 10.64 -8.02 -20.67
C LEU A 8 11.95 -7.42 -20.12
N LEU A 9 12.20 -7.55 -18.82
CA LEU A 9 13.46 -7.11 -18.20
C LEU A 9 14.64 -7.92 -18.75
N ASP A 10 14.52 -9.25 -18.76
CA ASP A 10 15.57 -10.15 -19.25
C ASP A 10 15.84 -9.93 -20.75
N PHE A 11 14.77 -9.71 -21.52
CA PHE A 11 14.89 -9.38 -22.94
C PHE A 11 15.57 -8.02 -23.16
N LYS A 12 15.23 -7.00 -22.36
CA LYS A 12 15.89 -5.69 -22.42
C LYS A 12 17.37 -5.77 -22.10
N ASP A 13 17.73 -6.48 -21.03
CA ASP A 13 19.14 -6.69 -20.64
C ASP A 13 19.93 -7.39 -21.76
N LYS A 14 19.35 -8.43 -22.37
CA LYS A 14 19.97 -9.14 -23.50
C LYS A 14 20.20 -8.22 -24.69
N MET A 15 19.19 -7.43 -25.08
CA MET A 15 19.30 -6.53 -26.23
C MET A 15 20.30 -5.39 -25.96
N ASP A 16 20.29 -4.81 -24.76
CA ASP A 16 21.26 -3.79 -24.36
C ASP A 16 22.69 -4.33 -24.39
N ASN A 17 22.91 -5.56 -23.92
CA ASN A 17 24.23 -6.19 -23.97
C ASN A 17 24.73 -6.34 -25.42
N ILE A 18 23.86 -6.75 -26.35
CA ILE A 18 24.22 -6.86 -27.77
C ILE A 18 24.58 -5.48 -28.35
N VAL A 19 23.79 -4.45 -28.07
CA VAL A 19 24.07 -3.08 -28.54
C VAL A 19 25.37 -2.52 -27.94
N ASN A 20 25.62 -2.80 -26.67
CA ASN A 20 26.81 -2.32 -25.99
C ASN A 20 28.09 -3.04 -26.46
N VAL A 21 28.06 -4.36 -26.55
CA VAL A 21 29.25 -5.19 -26.86
C VAL A 21 29.47 -5.33 -28.37
N CYS A 22 28.45 -5.79 -29.10
CA CYS A 22 28.59 -6.11 -30.52
C CYS A 22 28.58 -4.84 -31.39
N PHE A 23 27.73 -3.88 -31.04
CA PHE A 23 27.59 -2.62 -31.79
C PHE A 23 28.36 -1.45 -31.18
N LYS A 24 29.22 -1.70 -30.17
CA LYS A 24 30.09 -0.69 -29.52
C LYS A 24 29.33 0.57 -29.08
N LYS A 25 28.11 0.42 -28.53
CA LYS A 25 27.23 1.52 -28.12
C LYS A 25 26.88 2.50 -29.25
N ASN A 26 26.71 1.99 -30.47
CA ASN A 26 26.27 2.82 -31.59
C ASN A 26 24.89 3.44 -31.30
N GLU A 27 24.83 4.77 -31.31
CA GLU A 27 23.62 5.53 -30.95
C GLU A 27 22.42 5.22 -31.85
N LYS A 28 22.64 4.94 -33.15
CA LYS A 28 21.54 4.59 -34.06
C LYS A 28 20.85 3.30 -33.61
N PHE A 29 21.63 2.27 -33.28
CA PHE A 29 21.07 1.02 -32.76
C PHE A 29 20.41 1.21 -31.38
N SER A 30 20.99 2.03 -30.51
CA SER A 30 20.37 2.36 -29.22
C SER A 30 19.02 3.07 -29.39
N ASN A 31 18.90 3.99 -30.34
CA ASN A 31 17.66 4.72 -30.60
C ASN A 31 16.61 3.81 -31.26
N SER A 32 16.98 3.03 -32.27
CA SER A 32 16.07 2.05 -32.87
C SER A 32 15.58 1.01 -31.87
N LEU A 33 16.42 0.60 -30.92
CA LEU A 33 16.00 -0.31 -29.84
C LEU A 33 14.97 0.34 -28.92
N LYS A 34 15.17 1.61 -28.53
CA LYS A 34 14.20 2.36 -27.72
C LYS A 34 12.85 2.49 -28.43
N GLU A 35 12.87 2.89 -29.69
CA GLU A 35 11.67 3.03 -30.52
C GLU A 35 10.92 1.70 -30.67
N ALA A 36 11.64 0.60 -30.91
CA ALA A 36 11.04 -0.72 -30.99
C ALA A 36 10.39 -1.14 -29.67
N PHE A 37 11.07 -0.93 -28.53
CA PHE A 37 10.53 -1.24 -27.20
C PHE A 37 9.27 -0.43 -26.87
N GLU A 38 9.29 0.87 -27.17
CA GLU A 38 8.11 1.70 -27.02
C GLU A 38 6.96 1.22 -27.92
N HIS A 39 7.24 0.87 -29.17
CA HIS A 39 6.21 0.41 -30.10
C HIS A 39 5.54 -0.88 -29.62
N PHE A 40 6.31 -1.95 -29.36
CA PHE A 40 5.69 -3.25 -29.08
C PHE A 40 5.06 -3.32 -27.68
N ILE A 41 5.62 -2.65 -26.68
CA ILE A 41 5.03 -2.62 -25.32
C ILE A 41 3.63 -2.01 -25.40
N ASN A 42 3.47 -0.91 -26.16
CA ASN A 42 2.20 -0.21 -26.25
C ASN A 42 1.20 -0.84 -27.24
N GLN A 43 1.55 -1.91 -27.97
CA GLN A 43 0.57 -2.67 -28.74
C GLN A 43 -0.51 -3.32 -27.85
N ARG A 44 -0.18 -3.60 -26.58
CA ARG A 44 -1.16 -4.04 -25.58
C ARG A 44 -1.61 -2.84 -24.75
N THR A 45 -2.80 -2.33 -25.03
CA THR A 45 -3.35 -1.18 -24.29
C THR A 45 -3.51 -1.48 -22.80
N ASN A 46 -3.00 -0.61 -21.93
CA ASN A 46 -3.14 -0.61 -20.46
C ASN A 46 -2.55 -1.80 -19.69
N LYS A 47 -2.47 -2.99 -20.29
CA LYS A 47 -2.03 -4.21 -19.62
C LYS A 47 -0.58 -4.18 -19.13
N PRO A 48 0.39 -3.64 -19.89
CA PRO A 48 1.76 -3.47 -19.42
C PRO A 48 1.83 -2.58 -18.17
N ALA A 49 1.11 -1.46 -18.16
CA ALA A 49 1.06 -0.55 -17.03
C ALA A 49 0.55 -1.23 -15.75
N GLU A 50 -0.56 -1.97 -15.85
CA GLU A 50 -1.11 -2.75 -14.73
C GLU A 50 -0.11 -3.79 -14.23
N LEU A 51 0.50 -4.56 -15.14
CA LEU A 51 1.39 -5.66 -14.77
C LEU A 51 2.69 -5.16 -14.15
N ILE A 52 3.24 -4.04 -14.62
CA ILE A 52 4.40 -3.41 -13.99
C ILE A 52 4.05 -2.91 -12.59
N ALA A 53 2.91 -2.24 -12.40
CA ALA A 53 2.48 -1.80 -11.07
C ALA A 53 2.35 -2.98 -10.08
N LYS A 54 1.73 -4.09 -10.52
CA LYS A 54 1.62 -5.32 -9.71
C LYS A 54 2.98 -5.98 -9.44
N PHE A 55 3.88 -5.95 -10.41
CA PHE A 55 5.23 -6.52 -10.25
C PHE A 55 6.00 -5.74 -9.18
N VAL A 56 5.96 -4.41 -9.23
CA VAL A 56 6.56 -3.54 -8.20
C VAL A 56 5.93 -3.80 -6.83
N ASP A 57 4.60 -3.90 -6.72
CA ASP A 57 3.92 -4.25 -5.45
C ASP A 57 4.41 -5.59 -4.90
N GLY A 58 4.56 -6.61 -5.75
CA GLY A 58 5.09 -7.92 -5.36
C GLY A 58 6.50 -7.83 -4.76
N LYS A 59 7.39 -7.05 -5.38
CA LYS A 59 8.78 -6.86 -4.91
C LYS A 59 8.85 -6.06 -3.62
N LEU A 60 8.00 -5.04 -3.43
CA LEU A 60 7.96 -4.20 -2.23
C LEU A 60 7.23 -4.85 -1.04
N ARG A 61 6.33 -5.83 -1.27
CA ARG A 61 5.67 -6.60 -0.19
C ARG A 61 6.55 -7.68 0.40
N ALA A 62 7.20 -8.45 -0.48
CA ALA A 62 7.85 -9.68 -0.07
C ALA A 62 9.10 -9.41 0.76
N GLY A 63 9.68 -8.21 0.64
CA GLY A 63 11.01 -7.90 1.16
C GLY A 63 11.92 -9.02 0.80
N ASN A 64 12.18 -9.15 -0.52
CA ASN A 64 12.84 -10.29 -1.15
C ASN A 64 13.78 -10.97 -0.13
N LYS A 65 13.32 -12.05 0.52
CA LYS A 65 14.07 -12.67 1.63
C LYS A 65 15.45 -13.18 1.19
N GLU A 66 15.65 -13.22 -0.12
CA GLU A 66 16.82 -13.68 -0.82
C GLU A 66 17.62 -12.56 -1.51
N ALA A 67 17.11 -11.31 -1.58
CA ALA A 67 17.80 -10.23 -2.28
C ALA A 67 18.17 -9.08 -1.35
N THR A 68 19.36 -8.52 -1.53
CA THR A 68 19.82 -7.38 -0.74
C THR A 68 19.08 -6.10 -1.14
N GLU A 69 19.17 -5.06 -0.31
CA GLU A 69 18.58 -3.76 -0.63
C GLU A 69 19.18 -3.17 -1.92
N GLU A 70 20.47 -3.41 -2.20
CA GLU A 70 21.12 -2.98 -3.43
C GLU A 70 20.57 -3.70 -4.67
N GLU A 71 20.28 -4.99 -4.56
CA GLU A 71 19.68 -5.76 -5.65
C GLU A 71 18.24 -5.32 -5.93
N LEU A 72 17.49 -5.01 -4.87
CA LEU A 72 16.16 -4.43 -4.99
C LEU A 72 16.23 -3.07 -5.68
N GLU A 73 17.15 -2.20 -5.29
CA GLU A 73 17.32 -0.87 -5.88
C GLU A 73 17.67 -0.96 -7.38
N ARG A 74 18.63 -1.82 -7.75
CA ARG A 74 18.97 -2.09 -9.16
C ARG A 74 17.76 -2.62 -9.95
N LEU A 75 16.95 -3.47 -9.34
CA LEU A 75 15.73 -3.98 -9.97
C LEU A 75 14.71 -2.86 -10.20
N LEU A 76 14.51 -1.98 -9.21
CA LEU A 76 13.62 -0.82 -9.34
C LEU A 76 14.09 0.11 -10.48
N ASP A 77 15.40 0.36 -10.61
CA ASP A 77 15.96 1.14 -11.73
C ASP A 77 15.65 0.52 -13.09
N LYS A 78 15.82 -0.80 -13.24
CA LYS A 78 15.48 -1.50 -14.48
C LYS A 78 13.99 -1.42 -14.80
N ILE A 79 13.14 -1.54 -13.79
CA ILE A 79 11.69 -1.36 -13.95
C ILE A 79 11.36 0.06 -14.42
N MET A 80 12.05 1.08 -13.88
CA MET A 80 11.84 2.47 -14.29
C MET A 80 12.23 2.70 -15.76
N VAL A 81 13.24 2.01 -16.26
CA VAL A 81 13.56 2.03 -17.70
C VAL A 81 12.40 1.48 -18.54
N LEU A 82 11.77 0.37 -18.12
CA LEU A 82 10.58 -0.14 -18.82
C LEU A 82 9.37 0.79 -18.68
N PHE A 83 9.20 1.42 -17.52
CA PHE A 83 8.13 2.37 -17.26
C PHE A 83 8.18 3.57 -18.20
N ARG A 84 9.38 4.04 -18.58
CA ARG A 84 9.54 5.13 -19.58
C ARG A 84 8.92 4.80 -20.93
N PHE A 85 8.88 3.53 -21.32
CA PHE A 85 8.31 3.11 -22.60
C PHE A 85 6.79 3.00 -22.58
N ILE A 86 6.12 3.11 -21.43
CA ILE A 86 4.66 2.95 -21.35
C ILE A 86 3.95 4.28 -21.57
N HIS A 87 2.89 4.26 -22.39
CA HIS A 87 1.99 5.41 -22.58
C HIS A 87 0.97 5.56 -21.45
N GLY A 88 0.36 4.47 -20.97
CA GLY A 88 -0.66 4.47 -19.92
C GLY A 88 -0.13 4.67 -18.49
N LYS A 89 0.57 5.79 -18.22
CA LYS A 89 1.15 6.09 -16.90
C LYS A 89 0.10 6.39 -15.83
N ASP A 90 -1.05 6.91 -16.22
CA ASP A 90 -2.23 7.12 -15.37
C ASP A 90 -2.81 5.78 -14.87
N VAL A 91 -2.84 4.77 -15.74
CA VAL A 91 -3.24 3.41 -15.36
C VAL A 91 -2.26 2.84 -14.34
N PHE A 92 -0.95 2.98 -14.59
CA PHE A 92 0.07 2.60 -13.61
C PHE A 92 -0.16 3.31 -12.27
N GLU A 93 -0.35 4.63 -12.27
CA GLU A 93 -0.59 5.42 -11.06
C GLU A 93 -1.80 4.89 -10.27
N ALA A 94 -2.91 4.60 -10.95
CA ALA A 94 -4.13 4.11 -10.32
C ALA A 94 -3.91 2.77 -9.60
N PHE A 95 -3.24 1.82 -10.26
CA PHE A 95 -2.90 0.53 -9.65
C PHE A 95 -1.86 0.66 -8.54
N TYR A 96 -0.79 1.43 -8.78
CA TYR A 96 0.28 1.65 -7.82
C TYR A 96 -0.24 2.32 -6.54
N LYS A 97 -1.06 3.37 -6.66
CA LYS A 97 -1.69 4.08 -5.53
C LYS A 97 -2.58 3.15 -4.71
N LYS A 98 -3.41 2.34 -5.37
CA LYS A 98 -4.28 1.36 -4.70
C LYS A 98 -3.49 0.36 -3.88
N ASP A 99 -2.40 -0.15 -4.44
CA ASP A 99 -1.63 -1.20 -3.78
C ASP A 99 -0.67 -0.62 -2.72
N LEU A 100 -0.11 0.58 -2.93
CA LEU A 100 0.60 1.35 -1.90
C LEU A 100 -0.28 1.61 -0.68
N ALA A 101 -1.54 2.03 -0.87
CA ALA A 101 -2.45 2.27 0.24
C ALA A 101 -2.63 1.03 1.12
N LYS A 102 -2.72 -0.17 0.51
CA LYS A 102 -2.79 -1.42 1.26
C LYS A 102 -1.49 -1.73 2.01
N ARG A 103 -0.33 -1.45 1.40
CA ARG A 103 0.96 -1.73 2.06
C ARG A 103 1.18 -0.82 3.28
N LEU A 104 0.87 0.48 3.14
CA LEU A 104 0.96 1.46 4.22
C LEU A 104 0.00 1.15 5.38
N LEU A 105 -1.27 0.86 5.10
CA LEU A 105 -2.28 0.67 6.15
C LEU A 105 -2.22 -0.68 6.86
N VAL A 106 -1.78 -1.73 6.16
CA VAL A 106 -1.73 -3.10 6.73
C VAL A 106 -0.32 -3.43 7.26
N GLY A 107 0.64 -2.51 7.13
CA GLY A 107 2.01 -2.71 7.63
C GLY A 107 2.75 -3.85 6.92
N LYS A 108 2.54 -4.00 5.61
CA LYS A 108 3.12 -5.09 4.79
C LYS A 108 4.23 -4.61 3.84
N SER A 109 4.81 -3.45 4.07
CA SER A 109 5.96 -2.98 3.30
C SER A 109 7.24 -3.65 3.81
N ALA A 110 8.12 -4.02 2.88
CA ALA A 110 9.43 -4.58 3.18
C ALA A 110 10.38 -3.58 3.85
N SER A 111 10.45 -2.38 3.28
CA SER A 111 11.35 -1.30 3.72
C SER A 111 10.69 0.04 3.41
N VAL A 112 10.73 0.95 4.38
CA VAL A 112 10.23 2.33 4.20
C VAL A 112 11.13 3.09 3.23
N ASP A 113 12.44 2.83 3.26
CA ASP A 113 13.41 3.51 2.42
C ASP A 113 13.27 3.09 0.96
N ALA A 114 13.00 1.81 0.70
CA ALA A 114 12.68 1.32 -0.65
C ALA A 114 11.42 1.99 -1.23
N GLU A 115 10.39 2.22 -0.41
CA GLU A 115 9.17 2.89 -0.85
C GLU A 115 9.40 4.38 -1.14
N LYS A 116 10.17 5.07 -0.29
CA LYS A 116 10.59 6.47 -0.52
C LYS A 116 11.47 6.60 -1.77
N SER A 117 12.38 5.64 -1.97
CA SER A 117 13.24 5.56 -3.15
C SER A 117 12.43 5.40 -4.44
N MET A 118 11.47 4.47 -4.47
CA MET A 118 10.58 4.29 -5.61
C MET A 118 9.76 5.55 -5.93
N LEU A 119 9.27 6.24 -4.89
CA LEU A 119 8.54 7.49 -5.06
C LEU A 119 9.43 8.60 -5.65
N SER A 120 10.69 8.69 -5.23
CA SER A 120 11.67 9.63 -5.78
C SER A 120 11.91 9.37 -7.27
N LYS A 121 12.07 8.10 -7.66
CA LYS A 121 12.21 7.70 -9.06
C LYS A 121 11.00 8.08 -9.91
N LEU A 122 9.79 7.83 -9.42
CA LEU A 122 8.55 8.23 -10.10
C LEU A 122 8.45 9.76 -10.27
N LYS A 123 8.91 10.52 -9.26
CA LYS A 123 8.92 11.99 -9.30
C LYS A 123 9.91 12.50 -10.35
N GLN A 124 11.07 11.86 -10.49
CA GLN A 124 12.05 12.21 -11.50
C GLN A 124 11.52 11.97 -12.92
N GLU A 125 10.77 10.87 -13.13
CA GLU A 125 10.25 10.49 -14.46
C GLU A 125 8.99 11.25 -14.88
N CYS A 126 8.06 11.48 -13.94
CA CYS A 126 6.74 12.05 -14.25
C CYS A 126 6.52 13.46 -13.69
N GLY A 127 7.46 13.98 -12.90
CA GLY A 127 7.34 15.25 -12.20
C GLY A 127 6.50 15.19 -10.93
N GLY A 128 6.53 16.28 -10.16
CA GLY A 128 5.87 16.38 -8.84
C GLY A 128 4.34 16.33 -8.88
N GLY A 129 3.71 16.70 -10.00
CA GLY A 129 2.26 16.61 -10.14
C GLY A 129 1.74 15.16 -10.09
N PHE A 130 2.49 14.23 -10.69
CA PHE A 130 2.18 12.80 -10.71
C PHE A 130 2.31 12.16 -9.33
N THR A 131 3.34 12.52 -8.57
CA THR A 131 3.61 11.93 -7.25
C THR A 131 2.92 12.65 -6.09
N SER A 132 2.31 13.82 -6.31
CA SER A 132 1.72 14.66 -5.26
C SER A 132 0.79 13.91 -4.31
N LYS A 133 -0.11 13.07 -4.86
CA LYS A 133 -1.05 12.26 -4.05
C LYS A 133 -0.31 11.17 -3.27
N LEU A 134 0.65 10.50 -3.88
CA LEU A 134 1.46 9.46 -3.25
C LEU A 134 2.30 10.04 -2.10
N GLU A 135 2.93 11.19 -2.31
CA GLU A 135 3.65 11.95 -1.27
C GLU A 135 2.71 12.34 -0.12
N GLY A 136 1.49 12.77 -0.44
CA GLY A 136 0.45 13.06 0.54
C GLY A 136 0.09 11.85 1.42
N MET A 137 0.03 10.64 0.83
CA MET A 137 -0.22 9.41 1.59
C MET A 137 0.89 9.13 2.62
N PHE A 138 2.16 9.37 2.29
CA PHE A 138 3.25 9.23 3.26
C PHE A 138 3.17 10.25 4.40
N LYS A 139 2.89 11.52 4.06
CA LYS A 139 2.70 12.57 5.06
C LYS A 139 1.56 12.25 6.03
N ASP A 140 0.45 11.73 5.52
CA ASP A 140 -0.68 11.28 6.35
C ASP A 140 -0.26 10.15 7.32
N MET A 141 0.60 9.22 6.89
CA MET A 141 1.13 8.16 7.77
C MET A 141 2.04 8.69 8.86
N GLU A 142 2.92 9.65 8.55
CA GLU A 142 3.80 10.29 9.53
C GLU A 142 2.97 11.10 10.55
N LEU A 143 2.05 11.95 10.08
CA LEU A 143 1.14 12.72 10.94
C LEU A 143 0.27 11.82 11.83
N SER A 144 -0.19 10.70 11.28
CA SER A 144 -0.97 9.72 12.07
C SER A 144 -0.17 9.15 13.23
N LYS A 145 1.13 8.92 13.09
CA LYS A 145 1.98 8.43 14.19
C LYS A 145 2.03 9.46 15.33
N ASP A 146 2.26 10.73 14.99
CA ASP A 146 2.33 11.81 15.97
C ASP A 146 0.99 12.00 16.70
N ILE A 147 -0.12 11.94 15.96
CA ILE A 147 -1.48 12.00 16.52
C ILE A 147 -1.72 10.84 17.48
N ASN A 148 -1.29 9.62 17.14
CA ASN A 148 -1.45 8.46 18.01
C ASN A 148 -0.65 8.59 19.30
N VAL A 149 0.59 9.11 19.25
CA VAL A 149 1.39 9.38 20.45
C VAL A 149 0.66 10.37 21.37
N ALA A 150 0.18 11.48 20.81
CA ALA A 150 -0.58 12.48 21.55
C ALA A 150 -1.91 11.93 22.11
N PHE A 151 -2.57 11.03 21.38
CA PHE A 151 -3.81 10.39 21.85
C PHE A 151 -3.55 9.41 23.00
N LYS A 152 -2.47 8.61 22.94
CA LYS A 152 -2.06 7.73 24.04
C LYS A 152 -1.78 8.51 25.32
N GLN A 153 -1.09 9.66 25.22
CA GLN A 153 -0.86 10.56 26.35
C GLN A 153 -2.16 11.16 26.90
N TYR A 154 -3.09 11.55 26.03
CA TYR A 154 -4.42 12.01 26.44
C TYR A 154 -5.18 10.92 27.21
N MET A 155 -5.21 9.69 26.70
CA MET A 155 -5.92 8.56 27.33
C MET A 155 -5.34 8.17 28.71
N SER A 156 -4.01 8.28 28.88
CA SER A 156 -3.35 8.11 30.18
C SER A 156 -3.94 9.04 31.26
N ASN A 157 -4.23 10.29 30.89
CA ASN A 157 -4.74 11.29 31.84
C ASN A 157 -6.22 11.08 32.18
N VAL A 158 -6.99 10.43 31.29
CA VAL A 158 -8.43 10.16 31.48
C VAL A 158 -8.68 8.95 32.40
N ARG A 159 -7.63 8.28 32.91
CA ARG A 159 -7.69 7.14 33.86
C ARG A 159 -8.68 6.03 33.44
N THR A 160 -8.90 5.87 32.14
CA THR A 160 -9.76 4.79 31.65
C THR A 160 -8.93 3.51 31.57
N SER A 161 -9.00 2.69 32.62
CA SER A 161 -8.48 1.31 32.59
C SER A 161 -9.32 0.51 31.60
N SER A 162 -8.90 0.46 30.35
CA SER A 162 -9.54 -0.35 29.33
C SER A 162 -8.49 -1.23 28.67
N PRO A 163 -8.76 -2.54 28.51
CA PRO A 163 -7.80 -3.51 28.01
C PRO A 163 -7.53 -3.38 26.50
N MET A 164 -8.18 -2.45 25.81
CA MET A 164 -8.08 -2.30 24.35
C MET A 164 -7.12 -1.18 23.97
N GLU A 165 -6.12 -1.51 23.15
CA GLU A 165 -5.25 -0.53 22.50
C GLU A 165 -5.86 -0.14 21.15
N LEU A 166 -6.01 1.17 20.91
CA LEU A 166 -6.46 1.72 19.64
C LEU A 166 -5.31 2.51 18.98
N THR A 167 -5.01 2.18 17.74
CA THR A 167 -4.17 2.97 16.84
C THR A 167 -5.00 3.39 15.64
N VAL A 168 -4.96 4.67 15.28
CA VAL A 168 -5.79 5.25 14.22
C VAL A 168 -4.91 5.86 13.13
N SER A 169 -5.17 5.53 11.88
CA SER A 169 -4.58 6.21 10.72
C SER A 169 -5.57 7.26 10.19
N ILE A 170 -5.18 8.52 10.21
CA ILE A 170 -5.93 9.65 9.65
C ILE A 170 -5.51 9.86 8.21
N LEU A 171 -6.47 9.80 7.27
CA LEU A 171 -6.22 9.83 5.84
C LEU A 171 -6.93 11.03 5.20
N THR A 172 -6.23 11.76 4.35
CA THR A 172 -6.78 12.89 3.59
C THR A 172 -7.52 12.37 2.35
N MET A 173 -8.85 12.52 2.28
CA MET A 173 -9.68 11.91 1.21
C MET A 173 -9.20 12.18 -0.23
N GLY A 174 -8.58 13.32 -0.51
CA GLY A 174 -8.10 13.66 -1.86
C GLY A 174 -6.83 12.92 -2.31
N TYR A 175 -6.06 12.35 -1.37
CA TYR A 175 -4.81 11.65 -1.68
C TYR A 175 -5.00 10.13 -1.80
N TRP A 176 -5.93 9.58 -1.03
CA TRP A 176 -6.13 8.14 -0.94
C TRP A 176 -7.12 7.63 -2.00
N PRO A 177 -7.10 6.33 -2.34
CA PRO A 177 -8.15 5.72 -3.14
C PRO A 177 -9.54 5.96 -2.54
N THR A 178 -10.56 6.05 -3.38
CA THR A 178 -11.95 6.12 -2.91
C THR A 178 -12.34 4.76 -2.34
N TYR A 179 -12.82 4.76 -1.09
CA TYR A 179 -13.33 3.57 -0.42
C TYR A 179 -14.85 3.63 -0.33
N PRO A 180 -15.57 2.54 -0.64
CA PRO A 180 -17.01 2.51 -0.50
C PRO A 180 -17.39 2.63 0.97
N VAL A 181 -18.36 3.50 1.25
CA VAL A 181 -18.93 3.63 2.59
C VAL A 181 -19.67 2.35 2.92
N MET A 182 -19.39 1.80 4.09
CA MET A 182 -20.03 0.58 4.56
C MET A 182 -20.51 0.77 5.98
N GLU A 183 -21.80 0.54 6.20
CA GLU A 183 -22.38 0.54 7.53
C GLU A 183 -22.19 -0.83 8.18
N VAL A 184 -21.64 -0.82 9.38
CA VAL A 184 -21.35 -2.04 10.12
C VAL A 184 -21.68 -1.84 11.58
N THR A 185 -22.33 -2.83 12.19
CA THR A 185 -22.61 -2.82 13.63
C THR A 185 -21.33 -3.18 14.38
N VAL A 186 -20.73 -2.18 15.03
CA VAL A 186 -19.50 -2.36 15.81
C VAL A 186 -19.85 -2.44 17.31
N PRO A 187 -19.21 -3.31 18.11
CA PRO A 187 -19.46 -3.42 19.55
C PRO A 187 -19.35 -2.08 20.29
N HIS A 188 -20.22 -1.87 21.29
CA HIS A 188 -20.25 -0.64 22.10
C HIS A 188 -18.89 -0.20 22.64
N ALA A 189 -18.05 -1.14 23.06
CA ALA A 189 -16.70 -0.85 23.54
C ALA A 189 -15.86 -0.14 22.47
N MET A 190 -15.89 -0.60 21.22
CA MET A 190 -15.14 0.03 20.12
C MET A 190 -15.72 1.39 19.74
N VAL A 191 -17.06 1.52 19.72
CA VAL A 191 -17.74 2.80 19.47
C VAL A 191 -17.34 3.84 20.51
N HIS A 192 -17.24 3.44 21.78
CA HIS A 192 -16.78 4.31 22.87
C HIS A 192 -15.36 4.86 22.60
N PHE A 193 -14.44 4.01 22.14
CA PHE A 193 -13.09 4.44 21.76
C PHE A 193 -13.07 5.34 20.52
N GLN A 194 -13.86 5.00 19.49
CA GLN A 194 -14.00 5.85 18.30
C GLN A 194 -14.51 7.25 18.68
N ASN A 195 -15.46 7.34 19.60
CA ASN A 195 -15.99 8.61 20.10
C ASN A 195 -14.94 9.42 20.89
N HIS A 196 -14.15 8.76 21.76
CA HIS A 196 -13.05 9.43 22.47
C HIS A 196 -12.01 9.99 21.51
N PHE A 197 -11.60 9.19 20.53
CA PHE A 197 -10.66 9.63 19.51
C PHE A 197 -11.24 10.77 18.66
N THR A 198 -12.51 10.68 18.26
CA THR A 198 -13.18 11.72 17.47
C THR A 198 -13.23 13.04 18.22
N ARG A 199 -13.57 13.04 19.52
CA ARG A 199 -13.57 14.25 20.36
C ARG A 199 -12.17 14.84 20.49
N PHE A 200 -11.17 14.00 20.77
CA PHE A 200 -9.78 14.42 20.86
C PHE A 200 -9.28 15.08 19.55
N TYR A 201 -9.57 14.44 18.42
CA TYR A 201 -9.12 14.93 17.12
C TYR A 201 -9.81 16.23 16.72
N LEU A 202 -11.14 16.29 16.83
CA LEU A 202 -11.92 17.47 16.47
C LEU A 202 -11.65 18.65 17.40
N GLY A 203 -11.35 18.41 18.68
CA GLY A 203 -10.97 19.46 19.61
C GLY A 203 -9.64 20.16 19.27
N LYS A 204 -8.74 19.47 18.53
CA LYS A 204 -7.48 20.05 18.04
C LYS A 204 -7.56 20.54 16.58
N HIS A 205 -8.46 19.97 15.79
CA HIS A 205 -8.57 20.24 14.37
C HIS A 205 -9.99 20.72 14.00
N ASN A 206 -10.26 21.98 14.29
CA ASN A 206 -11.53 22.63 13.99
C ASN A 206 -11.82 22.66 12.47
N GLY A 207 -13.10 22.50 12.11
CA GLY A 207 -13.56 22.53 10.72
C GLY A 207 -13.35 21.24 9.92
N ARG A 208 -12.83 20.17 10.54
CA ARG A 208 -12.70 18.86 9.89
C ARG A 208 -13.90 17.97 10.18
N LYS A 209 -14.20 17.05 9.26
CA LYS A 209 -15.17 15.96 9.45
C LYS A 209 -14.45 14.64 9.31
N LEU A 210 -14.64 13.75 10.28
CA LEU A 210 -14.11 12.39 10.24
C LEU A 210 -15.14 11.42 9.66
N GLN A 211 -14.65 10.46 8.89
CA GLN A 211 -15.43 9.32 8.41
C GLN A 211 -14.63 8.04 8.63
N TRP A 212 -15.15 7.16 9.47
CA TRP A 212 -14.52 5.86 9.74
C TRP A 212 -14.72 4.93 8.53
N GLN A 213 -13.66 4.18 8.19
CA GLN A 213 -13.65 3.23 7.06
C GLN A 213 -13.45 1.79 7.57
N PRO A 214 -14.53 1.06 7.90
CA PRO A 214 -14.44 -0.29 8.46
C PRO A 214 -13.68 -1.29 7.57
N THR A 215 -13.74 -1.09 6.25
CA THR A 215 -13.09 -1.92 5.22
C THR A 215 -11.57 -1.97 5.34
N LEU A 216 -10.96 -0.96 5.97
CA LEU A 216 -9.51 -0.85 6.18
C LEU A 216 -9.09 -1.26 7.59
N GLY A 217 -10.06 -1.49 8.48
CA GLY A 217 -9.81 -1.87 9.86
C GLY A 217 -9.23 -3.28 9.96
N HIS A 218 -8.29 -3.44 10.88
CA HIS A 218 -7.77 -4.72 11.33
C HIS A 218 -7.54 -4.66 12.84
N CYS A 219 -7.54 -5.82 13.48
CA CYS A 219 -7.27 -5.92 14.91
C CYS A 219 -6.62 -7.27 15.25
N VAL A 220 -6.05 -7.32 16.44
CA VAL A 220 -5.52 -8.55 17.03
C VAL A 220 -6.52 -9.05 18.05
N LEU A 221 -7.01 -10.28 17.87
CA LEU A 221 -7.88 -10.96 18.82
C LEU A 221 -7.08 -12.01 19.58
N ARG A 222 -7.15 -11.99 20.92
CA ARG A 222 -6.65 -13.09 21.74
C ARG A 222 -7.78 -14.09 21.96
N ALA A 223 -7.54 -15.34 21.57
CA ALA A 223 -8.50 -16.43 21.66
C ALA A 223 -7.93 -17.58 22.49
N ASP A 224 -8.73 -18.09 23.42
CA ASP A 224 -8.41 -19.27 24.22
C ASP A 224 -8.90 -20.52 23.47
N PHE A 225 -7.96 -21.37 23.04
CA PHE A 225 -8.27 -22.67 22.44
C PHE A 225 -7.94 -23.80 23.44
N PRO A 226 -8.51 -25.01 23.28
CA PRO A 226 -8.19 -26.15 24.16
C PRO A 226 -6.69 -26.48 24.24
N HIS A 227 -5.94 -26.18 23.18
CA HIS A 227 -4.50 -26.42 23.07
C HIS A 227 -3.66 -25.14 23.30
N GLY A 228 -4.21 -24.17 24.02
CA GLY A 228 -3.51 -22.95 24.42
C GLY A 228 -4.05 -21.67 23.81
N LYS A 229 -3.52 -20.55 24.30
CA LYS A 229 -3.91 -19.20 23.87
C LYS A 229 -3.24 -18.86 22.55
N LYS A 230 -3.99 -18.26 21.62
CA LYS A 230 -3.47 -17.78 20.34
C LYS A 230 -3.90 -16.35 20.09
N GLU A 231 -3.06 -15.62 19.36
CA GLU A 231 -3.37 -14.28 18.87
C GLU A 231 -3.62 -14.34 17.37
N LEU A 232 -4.74 -13.75 16.94
CA LEU A 232 -5.23 -13.78 15.58
C LEU A 232 -5.22 -12.35 15.03
N GLN A 233 -4.36 -12.09 14.06
CA GLN A 233 -4.43 -10.85 13.28
C GLN A 233 -5.50 -11.01 12.21
N VAL A 234 -6.58 -10.25 12.34
CA VAL A 234 -7.78 -10.37 11.49
C VAL A 234 -8.25 -9.01 10.98
N SER A 235 -8.94 -9.00 9.85
CA SER A 235 -9.70 -7.82 9.42
C SER A 235 -10.82 -7.50 10.42
N LEU A 236 -11.28 -6.25 10.43
CA LEU A 236 -12.38 -5.84 11.29
C LEU A 236 -13.64 -6.70 11.05
N PHE A 237 -13.96 -7.03 9.80
CA PHE A 237 -15.11 -7.88 9.49
C PHE A 237 -14.97 -9.29 10.07
N GLN A 238 -13.80 -9.91 9.92
CA GLN A 238 -13.52 -11.21 10.55
C GLN A 238 -13.63 -11.12 12.07
N ALA A 239 -13.14 -10.04 12.67
CA ALA A 239 -13.22 -9.84 14.10
C ALA A 239 -14.66 -9.75 14.61
N LEU A 240 -15.52 -9.02 13.92
CA LEU A 240 -16.93 -8.88 14.28
C LEU A 240 -17.66 -10.23 14.24
N VAL A 241 -17.40 -11.03 13.20
CA VAL A 241 -17.96 -12.39 13.09
C VAL A 241 -17.46 -13.28 14.23
N LEU A 242 -16.15 -13.26 14.53
CA LEU A 242 -15.55 -14.05 15.60
C LEU A 242 -16.05 -13.64 16.99
N LEU A 243 -16.17 -12.33 17.26
CA LEU A 243 -16.69 -11.83 18.53
C LEU A 243 -18.15 -12.22 18.75
N TYR A 244 -18.93 -12.30 17.68
CA TYR A 244 -20.30 -12.81 17.75
C TYR A 244 -20.32 -14.33 17.98
N LEU A 245 -19.47 -15.09 17.29
CA LEU A 245 -19.28 -16.55 17.47
C LEU A 245 -18.92 -16.93 18.90
N MET A 246 -17.98 -16.19 19.51
CA MET A 246 -17.57 -16.41 20.89
C MET A 246 -18.69 -16.14 21.91
N ARG A 247 -19.76 -15.43 21.51
CA ARG A 247 -20.95 -15.17 22.33
C ARG A 247 -22.12 -16.13 22.05
N ALA A 248 -22.09 -16.89 20.96
CA ALA A 248 -23.24 -17.68 20.47
C ALA A 248 -22.93 -19.18 20.37
N VAL A 249 -23.75 -20.01 21.04
CA VAL A 249 -23.54 -21.47 21.20
C VAL A 249 -24.05 -22.30 20.01
N LYS A 250 -24.93 -21.76 19.14
CA LYS A 250 -25.42 -22.44 17.91
C LYS A 250 -25.72 -21.44 16.78
N TRP A 251 -25.49 -21.87 15.54
CA TRP A 251 -25.72 -21.07 14.33
C TRP A 251 -26.66 -21.75 13.36
N HIS A 252 -27.50 -20.96 12.69
CA HIS A 252 -28.22 -21.35 11.48
C HIS A 252 -27.99 -20.28 10.42
N TRP A 253 -27.39 -20.65 9.29
CA TRP A 253 -27.26 -19.79 8.12
C TRP A 253 -28.56 -19.90 7.31
N LYS A 254 -29.31 -18.80 7.15
CA LYS A 254 -30.38 -18.72 6.13
C LYS A 254 -29.87 -17.84 5.00
N ARG A 255 -29.89 -18.40 3.78
CA ARG A 255 -29.74 -17.65 2.53
C ARG A 255 -30.98 -16.81 2.28
#